data_AF-A0A7V3DLB2-F1
#
_entry.id   AF-A0A7V3DLB2-F1
#
_cell.length_a   1.000
_cell.length_b   1.000
_cell.length_c   1.000
_cell.angle_alpha   90.00
_cell.angle_beta   90.00
_cell.angle_gamma   90.00
#
_symmetry.space_group_name_H-M   'P 1'
#
loop_
_entity.id
_entity.type
_entity.pdbx_description
1 polymer ?
#
loop_
_entity_poly.entity_id
_entity_poly.type
_entity_poly.pdbx_seq_one_letter_code
_entity_poly.pdbx_strand_id
1 'polypeptide(L)'
;MFFCPASRSGRSRRYPRMSWRGTGRGFTLTELMVVILLVGVLAVIAIPIYEGYIKQTKVSEACSMIGAIVAAEKAYAQRNGAFLEVARNSYQDFLQRLRVDVKESELFDYEVTSVSGKDTFTVIAWVNAQGVKERLPASGYVRYVYDTAKSPRGKWESDPKGLCLSEE
;
A
#
# COMPACT_ATOMS: atom_id res chain seq x y z
N MET A 1 3.52 67.13 58.65
CA MET A 1 2.47 67.47 57.65
C MET A 1 3.02 67.01 56.31
N PHE A 2 2.44 66.09 55.55
CA PHE A 2 1.04 65.96 55.19
C PHE A 2 0.65 64.47 55.02
N PHE A 3 -0.49 64.13 55.63
CA PHE A 3 -1.39 63.08 55.15
C PHE A 3 -1.82 63.40 53.70
N CYS A 4 -1.93 62.38 52.84
CA CYS A 4 -3.04 62.28 51.90
C CYS A 4 -3.25 60.82 51.45
N PRO A 5 -4.42 60.22 51.72
CA PRO A 5 -4.81 58.87 51.30
C PRO A 5 -5.68 58.92 50.04
N ALA A 6 -5.67 57.85 49.22
CA ALA A 6 -6.77 57.37 48.37
C ALA A 6 -6.21 56.27 47.44
N SER A 7 -6.47 54.99 47.69
CA SER A 7 -7.71 54.32 47.27
C SER A 7 -8.15 54.69 45.87
N ARG A 8 -7.87 53.81 44.90
CA ARG A 8 -8.68 53.66 43.70
C ARG A 8 -8.64 52.23 43.19
N SER A 9 -9.51 51.43 43.80
CA SER A 9 -10.36 50.42 43.17
C SER A 9 -9.82 49.80 41.88
N GLY A 10 -9.28 48.59 41.99
CA GLY A 10 -9.13 47.68 40.87
C GLY A 10 -10.49 47.43 40.21
N ARG A 11 -10.68 47.96 39.01
CA ARG A 11 -11.88 47.74 38.20
C ARG A 11 -11.66 46.47 37.40
N SER A 12 -12.10 45.34 37.95
CA SER A 12 -12.20 44.07 37.22
C SER A 12 -13.18 44.25 36.05
N ARG A 13 -12.64 44.39 34.83
CA ARG A 13 -13.43 44.31 33.61
C ARG A 13 -13.95 42.87 33.49
N ARG A 14 -15.15 42.64 34.00
CA ARG A 14 -15.92 41.42 33.71
C ARG A 14 -16.27 41.43 32.23
N TYR A 15 -15.52 40.67 31.45
CA TYR A 15 -15.93 40.28 30.10
C TYR A 15 -17.24 39.50 30.26
N PRO A 16 -18.34 39.90 29.58
CA PRO A 16 -19.54 39.11 29.59
C PRO A 16 -19.20 37.74 29.00
N ARG A 17 -19.34 36.69 29.82
CA ARG A 17 -19.39 35.32 29.29
C ARG A 17 -20.59 35.28 28.38
N MET A 18 -20.34 35.25 27.07
CA MET A 18 -21.34 34.99 26.06
C MET A 18 -21.81 33.56 26.29
N SER A 19 -22.83 33.40 27.14
CA SER A 19 -23.49 32.12 27.32
C SER A 19 -24.22 31.84 26.02
N TRP A 20 -23.61 31.07 25.14
CA TRP A 20 -24.31 30.41 24.04
C TRP A 20 -25.36 29.52 24.68
N ARG A 21 -26.56 30.08 24.89
CA ARG A 21 -27.76 29.30 25.14
C ARG A 21 -27.99 28.53 23.85
N GLY A 22 -27.44 27.31 23.79
CA GLY A 22 -27.79 26.35 22.76
C GLY A 22 -29.28 26.10 22.88
N THR A 23 -30.08 26.76 22.04
CA THR A 23 -31.45 26.34 21.79
C THR A 23 -31.35 24.91 21.29
N GLY A 24 -31.77 23.94 22.10
CA GLY A 24 -31.80 22.53 21.74
C GLY A 24 -32.77 22.31 20.58
N ARG A 25 -32.31 22.62 19.37
CA ARG A 25 -32.99 22.33 18.12
C ARG A 25 -32.76 20.84 17.85
N GLY A 26 -33.81 20.05 18.03
CA GLY A 26 -33.80 18.64 17.66
C GLY A 26 -33.61 18.49 16.15
N PHE A 27 -32.90 17.43 15.77
CA PHE A 27 -32.68 17.04 14.38
C PHE A 27 -34.03 16.78 13.70
N THR A 28 -34.27 17.34 12.52
CA THR A 28 -35.51 17.07 11.80
C THR A 28 -35.39 15.76 11.02
N LEU A 29 -36.45 14.94 10.95
CA LEU A 29 -36.45 13.70 10.16
C LEU A 29 -36.19 13.97 8.68
N THR A 30 -36.61 15.15 8.19
CA THR A 30 -36.37 15.61 6.82
C THR A 30 -34.90 15.92 6.56
N GLU A 31 -34.18 16.46 7.55
CA GLU A 31 -32.73 16.69 7.45
C GLU A 31 -31.98 15.36 7.36
N LEU A 32 -32.41 14.34 8.09
CA LEU A 32 -31.85 12.99 7.96
C LEU A 32 -32.14 12.35 6.60
N MET A 33 -33.37 12.46 6.11
CA MET A 33 -33.79 11.83 4.86
C MET A 33 -33.00 12.34 3.66
N VAL A 34 -32.79 13.65 3.58
CA VAL A 34 -31.99 14.24 2.49
C VAL A 34 -30.53 13.83 2.61
N VAL A 35 -29.97 13.75 3.83
CA VAL A 35 -28.58 13.31 4.04
C VAL A 35 -28.38 11.87 3.60
N ILE A 36 -29.28 10.95 3.97
CA ILE A 36 -29.18 9.55 3.57
C ILE A 36 -29.30 9.41 2.04
N LEU A 37 -30.19 10.18 1.41
CA LEU A 37 -30.33 10.21 -0.04
C LEU A 37 -29.04 10.65 -0.73
N LEU A 38 -28.42 11.73 -0.25
CA LEU A 38 -27.16 12.24 -0.82
C LEU A 38 -25.99 11.26 -0.61
N VAL A 39 -25.85 10.68 0.59
CA VAL A 39 -24.82 9.66 0.88
C VAL A 39 -25.01 8.43 0.00
N GLY A 40 -26.26 8.01 -0.25
CA GLY A 40 -26.57 6.89 -1.15
C GLY A 40 -26.05 7.10 -2.57
N VAL A 41 -26.25 8.28 -3.15
CA VAL A 41 -25.74 8.60 -4.50
C VAL A 41 -24.21 8.63 -4.53
N LEU A 42 -23.59 9.25 -3.53
CA LEU A 42 -22.12 9.32 -3.45
C LEU A 42 -21.48 7.94 -3.29
N ALA A 43 -22.09 7.04 -2.49
CA ALA A 43 -21.55 5.70 -2.24
C ALA A 43 -21.46 4.86 -3.52
N VAL A 44 -22.46 4.92 -4.40
CA VAL A 44 -22.48 4.15 -5.66
C VAL A 44 -21.31 4.50 -6.58
N ILE A 45 -20.89 5.77 -6.61
CA ILE A 45 -19.76 6.22 -7.43
C ILE A 45 -18.43 5.94 -6.71
N ALA A 46 -18.39 6.13 -5.38
CA ALA A 46 -17.17 6.02 -4.60
C ALA A 46 -16.63 4.58 -4.51
N ILE A 47 -17.49 3.57 -4.36
CA ILE A 47 -17.09 2.16 -4.19
C ILE A 47 -16.22 1.64 -5.36
N PRO A 48 -16.67 1.66 -6.64
CA PRO A 48 -15.88 1.09 -7.73
C PRO A 48 -14.57 1.84 -7.97
N ILE A 49 -14.55 3.16 -7.71
CA ILE A 49 -13.35 3.98 -7.82
C ILE A 49 -12.35 3.57 -6.73
N TYR A 50 -12.80 3.45 -5.48
CA TYR A 50 -11.95 3.08 -4.35
C TYR A 50 -11.35 1.67 -4.50
N GLU A 51 -12.10 0.72 -5.05
CA GLU A 51 -11.58 -0.62 -5.37
C GLU A 51 -10.41 -0.59 -6.37
N GLY A 52 -10.46 0.29 -7.38
CA GLY A 52 -9.36 0.50 -8.32
C GLY A 52 -8.09 1.02 -7.63
N TYR A 53 -8.24 1.95 -6.68
CA TYR A 53 -7.11 2.47 -5.90
C TYR A 53 -6.48 1.40 -5.01
N ILE A 54 -7.28 0.59 -4.32
CA ILE A 54 -6.74 -0.53 -3.52
C ILE A 54 -5.98 -1.51 -4.41
N LYS A 55 -6.49 -1.83 -5.60
CA LYS A 55 -5.80 -2.72 -6.54
C LYS A 55 -4.41 -2.17 -6.94
N GLN A 56 -4.30 -0.87 -7.22
CA GLN A 56 -3.02 -0.24 -7.57
C GLN A 56 -2.02 -0.20 -6.41
N THR A 57 -2.47 0.12 -5.20
CA THR A 57 -1.57 0.12 -4.03
C THR A 57 -1.05 -1.28 -3.73
N LYS A 58 -1.90 -2.30 -3.92
CA LYS A 58 -1.53 -3.71 -3.77
C LYS A 58 -0.55 -4.20 -4.83
N VAL A 59 -0.69 -3.75 -6.07
CA VAL A 59 0.30 -4.02 -7.12
C VAL A 59 1.64 -3.37 -6.77
N SER A 60 1.65 -2.12 -6.32
CA SER A 60 2.87 -1.43 -5.91
C SER A 60 3.58 -2.15 -4.75
N GLU A 61 2.82 -2.70 -3.81
CA GLU A 61 3.32 -3.56 -2.73
C GLU A 61 4.01 -4.83 -3.29
N ALA A 62 3.40 -5.49 -4.27
CA ALA A 62 4.00 -6.65 -4.94
C ALA A 62 5.29 -6.29 -5.70
N CYS A 63 5.34 -5.16 -6.42
CA CYS A 63 6.57 -4.70 -7.08
C CYS A 63 7.70 -4.46 -6.06
N SER A 64 7.37 -3.86 -4.90
CA SER A 64 8.32 -3.62 -3.82
C SER A 64 8.87 -4.92 -3.22
N MET A 65 7.99 -5.91 -3.00
CA MET A 65 8.37 -7.23 -2.50
C MET A 65 9.29 -7.98 -3.48
N ILE A 66 8.95 -7.97 -4.78
CA ILE A 66 9.81 -8.54 -5.83
C ILE A 66 11.17 -7.84 -5.83
N GLY A 67 11.20 -6.50 -5.74
CA GLY A 67 12.44 -5.73 -5.66
C GLY A 67 13.33 -6.13 -4.48
N ALA A 68 12.74 -6.41 -3.31
CA ALA A 68 13.46 -6.89 -2.14
C ALA A 68 14.07 -8.29 -2.38
N ILE A 69 13.32 -9.22 -2.98
CA ILE A 69 13.82 -10.56 -3.34
C ILE A 69 14.98 -10.44 -4.33
N VAL A 70 14.80 -9.67 -5.39
CA VAL A 70 15.81 -9.40 -6.43
C VAL A 70 17.10 -8.84 -5.82
N ALA A 71 16.99 -7.87 -4.91
CA ALA A 71 18.14 -7.28 -4.24
C ALA A 71 18.88 -8.29 -3.35
N ALA A 72 18.14 -9.09 -2.59
CA ALA A 72 18.71 -10.14 -1.75
C ALA A 72 19.40 -11.23 -2.59
N GLU A 73 18.80 -11.62 -3.72
CA GLU A 73 19.36 -12.62 -4.61
C GLU A 73 20.64 -12.13 -5.30
N LYS A 74 20.67 -10.85 -5.72
CA LYS A 74 21.89 -10.19 -6.22
C LYS A 74 22.99 -10.15 -5.16
N ALA A 75 22.64 -9.81 -3.91
CA ALA A 75 23.59 -9.80 -2.80
C ALA A 75 24.12 -11.21 -2.47
N TYR A 76 23.27 -12.24 -2.59
CA TYR A 76 23.67 -13.63 -2.43
C TYR A 76 24.64 -14.06 -3.54
N ALA A 77 24.33 -13.73 -4.80
CA ALA A 77 25.20 -14.05 -5.94
C ALA A 77 26.57 -13.36 -5.85
N GLN A 78 26.63 -12.14 -5.30
CA GLN A 78 27.91 -11.46 -5.04
C GLN A 78 28.78 -12.18 -4.00
N ARG A 79 28.17 -12.87 -3.03
CA ARG A 79 28.90 -13.60 -1.97
C ARG A 79 29.31 -15.00 -2.40
N ASN A 80 28.44 -15.68 -3.15
CA ASN A 80 28.59 -17.10 -3.45
C ASN A 80 28.95 -17.40 -4.91
N GLY A 81 28.98 -16.38 -5.78
CA GLY A 81 29.31 -16.50 -7.20
C GLY A 81 28.23 -17.15 -8.06
N ALA A 82 27.03 -17.41 -7.50
CA ALA A 82 25.89 -17.98 -8.21
C ALA A 82 24.58 -17.55 -7.53
N PHE A 83 23.50 -17.48 -8.33
CA PHE A 83 22.15 -17.28 -7.81
C PHE A 83 21.67 -18.50 -7.01
N LEU A 84 20.69 -18.26 -6.14
CA LEU A 84 20.15 -19.31 -5.31
C LEU A 84 19.12 -20.11 -6.11
N GLU A 85 19.37 -21.40 -6.29
CA GLU A 85 18.39 -22.26 -6.95
C GLU A 85 17.23 -22.62 -6.01
N VAL A 86 16.01 -22.51 -6.54
CA VAL A 86 14.77 -22.87 -5.84
C VAL A 86 14.32 -24.24 -6.30
N ALA A 87 14.23 -25.20 -5.38
CA ALA A 87 13.51 -26.43 -5.68
C ALA A 87 12.02 -26.11 -5.77
N ARG A 88 11.37 -26.51 -6.88
CA ARG A 88 9.91 -26.36 -7.09
C ARG A 88 9.20 -26.79 -5.80
N ASN A 89 8.46 -25.88 -5.16
CA ASN A 89 7.68 -26.06 -3.92
C ASN A 89 8.36 -25.75 -2.57
N SER A 90 9.57 -25.15 -2.54
CA SER A 90 10.27 -24.78 -1.29
C SER A 90 10.41 -23.26 -1.08
N TYR A 91 9.36 -22.50 -1.37
CA TYR A 91 9.39 -21.03 -1.30
C TYR A 91 9.79 -20.49 0.09
N GLN A 92 9.30 -21.10 1.17
CA GLN A 92 9.61 -20.67 2.53
C GLN A 92 11.10 -20.87 2.91
N ASP A 93 11.72 -21.97 2.47
CA ASP A 93 13.16 -22.20 2.68
C ASP A 93 14.00 -21.18 1.90
N PHE A 94 13.59 -20.89 0.65
CA PHE A 94 14.23 -19.88 -0.17
C PHE A 94 14.25 -18.50 0.50
N LEU A 95 13.10 -18.06 1.03
CA LEU A 95 13.00 -16.79 1.73
C LEU A 95 13.89 -16.73 2.98
N GLN A 96 13.93 -17.81 3.76
CA GLN A 96 14.78 -17.89 4.95
C GLN A 96 16.27 -17.82 4.59
N ARG A 97 16.69 -18.49 3.51
CA ARG A 97 18.08 -18.49 3.03
C ARG A 97 18.50 -17.12 2.49
N LEU A 98 17.58 -16.38 1.85
CA LEU A 98 17.81 -15.00 1.45
C LEU A 98 17.64 -13.98 2.58
N ARG A 99 17.11 -14.40 3.74
CA ARG A 99 16.76 -13.54 4.87
C ARG A 99 15.78 -12.42 4.47
N VAL A 100 14.84 -12.72 3.58
CA VAL A 100 13.79 -11.81 3.14
C VAL A 100 12.49 -12.21 3.83
N ASP A 101 11.89 -11.27 4.54
CA ASP A 101 10.55 -11.42 5.12
C ASP A 101 9.53 -10.91 4.09
N VAL A 102 8.78 -11.83 3.50
CA VAL A 102 7.66 -11.50 2.59
C VAL A 102 6.39 -11.64 3.39
N LYS A 103 5.63 -10.55 3.49
CA LYS A 103 4.31 -10.61 4.11
C LYS A 103 3.40 -11.46 3.24
N GLU A 104 2.84 -12.51 3.82
CA GLU A 104 1.80 -13.30 3.17
C GLU A 104 0.63 -12.37 2.85
N SER A 105 0.41 -12.12 1.57
CA SER A 105 -0.68 -11.27 1.10
C SER A 105 -1.78 -12.18 0.58
N GLU A 106 -3.03 -11.94 0.99
CA GLU A 106 -4.20 -12.71 0.52
C GLU A 106 -4.47 -12.58 -0.99
N LEU A 107 -3.73 -11.70 -1.68
CA LEU A 107 -3.99 -11.28 -3.06
C LEU A 107 -2.91 -11.71 -4.05
N PHE A 108 -1.72 -12.08 -3.58
CA PHE A 108 -0.61 -12.47 -4.44
C PHE A 108 0.09 -13.71 -3.93
N ASP A 109 0.27 -14.66 -4.84
CA ASP A 109 1.13 -15.81 -4.64
C ASP A 109 2.48 -15.51 -5.31
N TYR A 110 3.56 -15.59 -4.54
CA TYR A 110 4.91 -15.36 -5.05
C TYR A 110 5.55 -16.68 -5.42
N GLU A 111 6.12 -16.74 -6.62
CA GLU A 111 6.88 -17.87 -7.11
C GLU A 111 8.24 -17.39 -7.60
N VAL A 112 9.31 -18.02 -7.10
CA VAL A 112 10.66 -17.78 -7.60
C VAL A 112 11.10 -19.01 -8.35
N THR A 113 11.49 -18.80 -9.61
CA THR A 113 12.06 -19.83 -10.46
C THR A 113 13.44 -19.39 -10.89
N SER A 114 14.46 -20.07 -10.37
CA SER A 114 15.78 -20.07 -10.98
C SER A 114 15.73 -20.91 -12.26
N VAL A 115 16.11 -20.34 -13.40
CA VAL A 115 16.32 -21.13 -14.61
C VAL A 115 17.73 -21.68 -14.52
N SER A 116 17.83 -23.01 -14.55
CA SER A 116 19.07 -23.77 -14.32
C SER A 116 20.26 -23.18 -15.07
N GLY A 117 21.29 -22.78 -14.32
CA GLY A 117 22.45 -22.05 -14.81
C GLY A 117 22.74 -20.81 -13.97
N LYS A 118 24.02 -20.55 -13.69
CA LYS A 118 24.53 -19.48 -12.80
C LYS A 118 24.13 -18.05 -13.20
N ASP A 119 23.38 -17.90 -14.28
CA ASP A 119 23.27 -16.70 -15.08
C ASP A 119 21.86 -16.08 -15.10
N THR A 120 20.82 -16.85 -14.75
CA THR A 120 19.43 -16.37 -14.88
C THR A 120 18.55 -16.70 -13.69
N PHE A 121 17.80 -15.71 -13.21
CA PHE A 121 16.75 -15.90 -12.22
C PHE A 121 15.49 -15.14 -12.60
N THR A 122 14.33 -15.70 -12.24
CA THR A 122 13.03 -15.07 -12.44
C THR A 122 12.25 -15.08 -11.15
N VAL A 123 11.74 -13.92 -10.77
CA VAL A 123 10.78 -13.76 -9.68
C VAL A 123 9.44 -13.39 -10.30
N ILE A 124 8.38 -14.11 -9.94
CA ILE A 124 7.01 -13.90 -10.43
C ILE A 124 6.10 -13.72 -9.21
N ALA A 125 5.23 -12.72 -9.26
CA ALA A 125 4.05 -12.63 -8.40
C ALA A 125 2.81 -12.85 -9.26
N TRP A 126 2.07 -13.88 -8.92
CA TRP A 126 0.77 -14.19 -9.48
C TRP A 126 -0.30 -13.50 -8.65
N VAL A 127 -1.32 -12.92 -9.28
CA VAL A 127 -2.50 -12.47 -8.55
C VAL A 127 -3.28 -13.72 -8.15
N ASN A 128 -3.39 -13.99 -6.84
CA ASN A 128 -4.21 -15.07 -6.34
C ASN A 128 -5.69 -14.74 -6.60
N ALA A 129 -6.35 -15.57 -7.40
CA ALA A 129 -7.77 -15.42 -7.74
C ALA A 129 -8.72 -15.58 -6.52
N GLN A 130 -8.20 -15.94 -5.34
CA GLN A 130 -9.00 -16.35 -4.18
C GLN A 130 -9.27 -15.23 -3.16
N GLY A 131 -8.76 -14.00 -3.37
CA GLY A 131 -9.01 -12.85 -2.47
C GLY A 131 -9.96 -11.76 -3.00
N VAL A 132 -10.25 -11.71 -4.32
CA VAL A 132 -11.21 -10.76 -4.91
C VAL A 132 -12.08 -11.51 -5.91
N LYS A 133 -13.24 -12.00 -5.44
CA LYS A 133 -14.32 -12.40 -6.33
C LYS A 133 -14.89 -11.14 -6.99
N GLU A 134 -14.29 -10.75 -8.11
CA GLU A 134 -14.89 -10.06 -9.27
C GLU A 134 -13.96 -9.02 -9.92
N ARG A 135 -13.75 -9.24 -11.21
CA ARG A 135 -13.25 -8.31 -12.23
C ARG A 135 -11.83 -7.77 -12.03
N LEU A 136 -10.88 -8.67 -11.84
CA LEU A 136 -9.59 -8.57 -12.53
C LEU A 136 -9.73 -9.36 -13.85
N PRO A 137 -9.15 -8.93 -14.98
CA PRO A 137 -9.00 -9.85 -16.11
C PRO A 137 -8.23 -11.07 -15.59
N ALA A 138 -8.69 -12.27 -15.96
CA ALA A 138 -8.13 -13.53 -15.49
C ALA A 138 -6.59 -13.50 -15.48
N SER A 139 -6.00 -13.79 -14.32
CA SER A 139 -4.56 -14.01 -14.09
C SER A 139 -3.62 -12.94 -14.66
N GLY A 140 -3.64 -11.73 -14.08
CA GLY A 140 -2.52 -10.81 -14.22
C GLY A 140 -1.30 -11.30 -13.42
N TYR A 141 -0.10 -10.99 -13.91
CA TYR A 141 1.15 -11.29 -13.21
C TYR A 141 2.09 -10.09 -13.27
N VAL A 142 2.99 -10.04 -12.30
CA VAL A 142 4.17 -9.17 -12.34
C VAL A 142 5.38 -10.08 -12.25
N ARG A 143 6.33 -9.93 -13.16
CA ARG A 143 7.60 -10.65 -13.11
C ARG A 143 8.79 -9.75 -13.32
N TYR A 144 9.86 -10.11 -12.64
CA TYR A 144 11.20 -9.60 -12.89
C TYR A 144 12.06 -10.74 -13.42
N VAL A 145 12.64 -10.53 -14.60
CA VAL A 145 13.60 -11.47 -15.20
C VAL A 145 14.97 -10.84 -15.11
N TYR A 146 15.92 -11.57 -14.54
CA TYR A 146 17.32 -11.19 -14.52
C TYR A 146 18.15 -12.20 -15.31
N ASP A 147 18.96 -11.69 -16.23
CA ASP A 147 19.79 -12.44 -17.15
C ASP A 147 21.14 -11.76 -17.27
N THR A 148 22.22 -12.42 -16.82
CA THR A 148 23.58 -11.87 -16.87
C THR A 148 24.11 -11.71 -18.29
N ALA A 149 23.55 -12.45 -19.27
CA ALA A 149 23.99 -12.43 -20.66
C ALA A 149 23.33 -11.32 -21.48
N LYS A 150 22.21 -10.75 -21.02
CA LYS A 150 21.47 -9.70 -21.75
C LYS A 150 21.81 -8.29 -21.23
N SER A 151 21.74 -7.31 -22.13
CA SER A 151 21.80 -5.88 -21.82
C SER A 151 20.50 -5.23 -22.32
N PRO A 152 19.63 -4.70 -21.43
CA PRO A 152 19.76 -4.62 -19.98
C PRO A 152 19.63 -5.99 -19.28
N ARG A 153 20.32 -6.13 -18.14
CA ARG A 153 20.36 -7.38 -17.35
C ARG A 153 19.06 -7.72 -16.66
N GLY A 154 18.25 -6.72 -16.33
CA GLY A 154 16.96 -6.89 -15.66
C GLY A 154 15.84 -6.36 -16.53
N LYS A 155 14.72 -7.07 -16.58
CA LYS A 155 13.52 -6.65 -17.30
C LYS A 155 12.27 -6.92 -16.46
N TRP A 156 11.46 -5.87 -16.30
CA TRP A 156 10.12 -6.00 -15.75
C TRP A 156 9.13 -6.38 -16.86
N GLU A 157 8.26 -7.34 -16.56
CA GLU A 157 7.15 -7.73 -17.42
C GLU A 157 5.90 -7.86 -16.56
N SER A 158 4.78 -7.35 -17.05
CA SER A 158 3.52 -7.40 -16.33
C SER A 158 2.35 -7.53 -17.29
N ASP A 159 1.29 -8.17 -16.83
CA ASP A 159 0.02 -8.26 -17.54
C ASP A 159 -1.13 -7.85 -16.60
N PRO A 160 -1.93 -6.82 -16.93
CA PRO A 160 -1.76 -5.85 -18.03
C PRO A 160 -0.47 -5.02 -17.89
N LYS A 161 0.09 -4.58 -19.02
CA LYS A 161 1.37 -3.84 -19.07
C LYS A 161 1.31 -2.55 -18.23
N GLY A 162 2.42 -2.25 -17.54
CA GLY A 162 2.62 -0.95 -16.87
C GLY A 162 2.42 -0.96 -15.35
N LEU A 163 2.20 -2.13 -14.74
CA LEU A 163 1.92 -2.26 -13.31
C LEU A 163 3.12 -1.94 -12.39
N CYS A 164 4.36 -2.12 -12.88
CA CYS A 164 5.60 -1.92 -12.10
C CYS A 164 6.71 -1.18 -12.87
N LEU A 165 6.38 -0.47 -13.95
CA LEU A 165 7.39 0.19 -14.78
C LEU A 165 7.84 1.52 -14.14
N SER A 166 8.68 1.44 -13.11
CA SER A 166 9.72 2.45 -12.93
C SER A 166 10.95 1.95 -13.68
N GLU A 167 11.05 2.31 -14.96
CA GLU A 167 12.33 2.31 -15.67
C GLU A 167 13.24 3.32 -14.96
N GLU A 168 14.24 2.81 -14.24
CA GLU A 168 15.51 3.51 -14.02
C GLU A 168 16.61 2.75 -14.77
#